data_AF-A0A840QAP7-F1
#
_entry.id   AF-A0A840QAP7-F1
#
_cell.length_a   1.000
_cell.length_b   1.000
_cell.length_c   1.000
_cell.angle_alpha   90.00
_cell.angle_beta   90.00
_cell.angle_gamma   90.00
#
_symmetry.space_group_name_H-M   'P 1'
#
loop_
_entity.id
_entity.type
_entity.pdbx_description
1 polymer ?
#
loop_
_entity_poly.entity_id
_entity_poly.type
_entity_poly.pdbx_seq_one_letter_code
_entity_poly.pdbx_strand_id
1 'polypeptide(L)'
;MIADDIWAKLLWAGLNLGEDDLPVTNAGNFYPIDLVRAVTLAWLFSGQRSDEIARLRVGCIRWQHDGAAITGDSDQVLARDAVCLLDVPTHKTGTAFTKPVDPILGQAIDAWQATRPPQPQFTDRRTGERVDLLFAFRARRISTAYINNTVIPMLCRKASVPAADVRGNITSHRARSTIASQLYNAKEPMTLFELQAWLGHRSPQSTQFYAKISPNTLAKAYSDAGYFSRNVRTIEVLVDRDAVVSGQAAAGEPWQYYDLGHGHCSYTFFEQCPHRMACARCDFYVPKASSKGQLLEAKDNLQRMLAEIPLTDDERTAVDEGQTALDSLLGRLIDVPTPAGSTPREIGIPATATLLPIVGVNQGKQE
;
A
#
# COMPACT_ATOMS: atom_id res chain seq x y z
N MET A 1 -6.77 -20.42 1.89
CA MET A 1 -6.07 -19.86 3.06
C MET A 1 -6.36 -20.73 4.27
N ILE A 2 -5.38 -20.84 5.16
CA ILE A 2 -5.49 -21.37 6.52
C ILE A 2 -5.99 -20.23 7.41
N ALA A 3 -6.73 -20.52 8.49
CA ALA A 3 -7.17 -19.49 9.43
C ALA A 3 -5.96 -18.79 10.10
N ASP A 4 -6.06 -17.48 10.37
CA ASP A 4 -4.92 -16.68 10.81
C ASP A 4 -4.35 -17.12 12.16
N ASP A 5 -5.22 -17.53 13.09
CA ASP A 5 -4.83 -18.05 14.41
C ASP A 5 -4.07 -19.38 14.30
N ILE A 6 -4.52 -20.28 13.41
CA ILE A 6 -3.85 -21.55 13.12
C ILE A 6 -2.53 -21.28 12.41
N TRP A 7 -2.51 -20.37 11.43
CA TRP A 7 -1.31 -20.03 10.68
C TRP A 7 -0.23 -19.42 11.58
N ALA A 8 -0.58 -18.51 12.49
CA ALA A 8 0.35 -17.95 13.47
C ALA A 8 0.98 -19.03 14.36
N LYS A 9 0.17 -20.00 14.82
CA LYS A 9 0.65 -21.16 15.60
C LYS A 9 1.59 -22.06 14.79
N LEU A 10 1.31 -22.28 13.51
CA LEU A 10 2.19 -23.04 12.62
C LEU A 10 3.52 -22.33 12.35
N LEU A 11 3.50 -21.00 12.18
CA LEU A 11 4.72 -20.19 12.09
C LEU A 11 5.57 -20.33 13.36
N TRP A 12 4.96 -20.17 14.53
CA TRP A 12 5.64 -20.37 15.81
C TRP A 12 6.25 -21.78 15.92
N ALA A 13 5.49 -22.82 15.56
CA ALA A 13 5.99 -24.19 15.61
C ALA A 13 7.16 -24.43 14.65
N GLY A 14 7.11 -23.86 13.44
CA GLY A 14 8.21 -23.99 12.46
C GLY A 14 9.48 -23.27 12.90
N LEU A 15 9.35 -22.11 13.53
CA LEU A 15 10.47 -21.33 14.07
C LEU A 15 11.11 -21.98 15.30
N ASN A 16 10.34 -22.73 16.08
CA ASN A 16 10.80 -23.37 17.32
C ASN A 16 11.04 -24.88 17.16
N LEU A 17 11.26 -25.37 15.94
CA LEU A 17 11.45 -26.79 15.66
C LEU A 17 12.76 -27.31 16.27
N GLY A 18 12.67 -28.37 17.06
CA GLY A 18 13.79 -29.08 17.69
C GLY A 18 13.87 -30.55 17.25
N GLU A 19 14.90 -31.25 17.70
CA GLU A 19 15.13 -32.66 17.33
C GLU A 19 14.02 -33.59 17.84
N ASP A 20 13.45 -33.32 19.00
CA ASP A 20 12.39 -34.11 19.61
C ASP A 20 11.06 -34.05 18.83
N ASP A 21 10.90 -33.06 17.95
CA ASP A 21 9.72 -32.96 17.09
C ASP A 21 9.78 -33.90 15.88
N LEU A 22 10.98 -34.39 15.53
CA LEU A 22 11.18 -35.13 14.29
C LEU A 22 10.49 -36.50 14.33
N PRO A 23 10.00 -36.99 13.17
CA PRO A 23 9.44 -38.32 13.09
C PRO A 23 10.52 -39.38 13.34
N VAL A 24 10.37 -40.10 14.44
CA VAL A 24 11.25 -41.22 14.79
C VAL A 24 10.83 -42.46 13.99
N THR A 25 11.78 -43.06 13.28
CA THR A 25 11.63 -44.42 12.70
C THR A 25 12.31 -45.45 13.60
N ASN A 26 12.13 -46.74 13.33
CA ASN A 26 12.85 -47.81 14.03
C ASN A 26 14.38 -47.67 13.97
N ALA A 27 14.91 -46.88 13.03
CA ALA A 27 16.34 -46.57 12.87
C ALA A 27 16.70 -45.12 13.26
N GLY A 28 15.84 -44.45 14.05
CA GLY A 28 15.99 -43.04 14.42
C GLY A 28 15.44 -42.06 13.38
N ASN A 29 15.87 -40.81 13.46
CA ASN A 29 15.45 -39.74 12.54
C ASN A 29 16.06 -39.97 11.15
N PHE A 30 15.21 -40.05 10.11
CA PHE A 30 15.70 -40.29 8.74
C PHE A 30 16.42 -39.08 8.15
N TYR A 31 15.89 -37.88 8.39
CA TYR A 31 16.49 -36.61 7.94
C TYR A 31 17.04 -35.84 9.15
N PRO A 32 18.21 -35.18 9.02
CA PRO A 32 18.76 -34.33 10.08
C PRO A 32 17.90 -33.08 10.31
N ILE A 33 17.95 -32.52 11.52
CA ILE A 33 17.14 -31.36 11.92
C ILE A 33 17.32 -30.17 10.98
N ASP A 34 18.54 -29.86 10.54
CA ASP A 34 18.78 -28.71 9.65
C ASP A 34 18.05 -28.85 8.31
N LEU A 35 18.02 -30.06 7.74
CA LEU A 35 17.24 -30.34 6.52
C LEU A 35 15.76 -30.12 6.79
N VAL A 36 15.22 -30.69 7.86
CA VAL A 36 13.78 -30.60 8.19
C VAL A 36 13.38 -29.14 8.45
N ARG A 37 14.22 -28.38 9.16
CA ARG A 37 14.03 -26.95 9.42
C ARG A 37 14.04 -26.14 8.13
N ALA A 38 15.03 -26.35 7.25
CA ALA A 38 15.10 -25.66 5.96
C ALA A 38 13.88 -25.94 5.07
N VAL A 39 13.42 -27.19 4.98
CA VAL A 39 12.19 -27.55 4.25
C VAL A 39 10.95 -26.90 4.86
N THR A 40 10.87 -26.88 6.19
CA THR A 40 9.77 -26.29 6.94
C THR A 40 9.66 -24.79 6.68
N LEU A 41 10.77 -24.06 6.81
CA LEU A 41 10.78 -22.63 6.55
C LEU A 41 10.57 -22.32 5.07
N ALA A 42 11.06 -23.18 4.16
CA ALA A 42 10.77 -23.02 2.74
C ALA A 42 9.26 -23.11 2.50
N TRP A 43 8.57 -24.05 3.14
CA TRP A 43 7.12 -24.16 3.04
C TRP A 43 6.37 -22.96 3.63
N LEU A 44 6.81 -22.45 4.78
CA LEU A 44 6.15 -21.35 5.50
C LEU A 44 6.37 -19.97 4.84
N PHE A 45 7.58 -19.68 4.38
CA PHE A 45 7.99 -18.30 4.04
C PHE A 45 8.23 -18.06 2.54
N SER A 46 8.41 -19.10 1.72
CA SER A 46 8.72 -18.90 0.30
C SER A 46 7.49 -18.83 -0.60
N GLY A 47 6.32 -19.27 -0.12
CA GLY A 47 5.12 -19.43 -0.94
C GLY A 47 5.29 -20.35 -2.16
N GLN A 48 6.32 -21.21 -2.21
CA GLN A 48 6.58 -22.13 -3.32
C GLN A 48 5.67 -23.37 -3.29
N ARG A 49 5.46 -24.00 -4.44
CA ARG A 49 4.80 -25.31 -4.55
C ARG A 49 5.73 -26.39 -4.00
N SER A 50 5.17 -27.51 -3.53
CA SER A 50 5.98 -28.61 -2.99
C SER A 50 6.94 -29.22 -4.01
N ASP A 51 6.59 -29.23 -5.31
CA ASP A 51 7.51 -29.67 -6.35
C ASP A 51 8.65 -28.67 -6.57
N GLU A 52 8.36 -27.37 -6.54
CA GLU A 52 9.36 -26.30 -6.63
C GLU A 52 10.35 -26.39 -5.45
N ILE A 53 9.85 -26.55 -4.22
CA ILE A 53 10.69 -26.72 -3.02
C ILE A 53 11.59 -27.95 -3.16
N ALA A 54 11.05 -29.10 -3.54
CA ALA A 54 11.82 -30.35 -3.68
C ALA A 54 12.88 -30.30 -4.79
N ARG A 55 12.84 -29.30 -5.67
CA ARG A 55 13.75 -29.08 -6.80
C ARG A 55 14.75 -27.95 -6.57
N LEU A 56 14.72 -27.27 -5.43
CA LEU A 56 15.74 -26.27 -5.10
C LEU A 56 17.13 -26.87 -5.22
N ARG A 57 18.07 -26.10 -5.77
CA ARG A 57 19.46 -26.50 -6.01
C ARG A 57 20.35 -26.01 -4.88
N VAL A 58 21.47 -26.67 -4.63
CA VAL A 58 22.52 -26.12 -3.77
C VAL A 58 22.97 -24.77 -4.36
N GLY A 59 23.15 -23.76 -3.52
CA GLY A 59 23.46 -22.39 -3.92
C GLY A 59 22.25 -21.60 -4.42
N CYS A 60 21.01 -22.02 -4.12
CA CYS A 60 19.81 -21.31 -4.58
C CYS A 60 19.51 -20.01 -3.83
N ILE A 61 20.39 -19.54 -2.95
CA ILE A 61 20.19 -18.30 -2.20
C ILE A 61 21.34 -17.32 -2.42
N ARG A 62 21.01 -16.03 -2.42
CA ARG A 62 21.96 -14.92 -2.54
C ARG A 62 21.57 -13.82 -1.56
N TRP A 63 22.53 -13.33 -0.79
CA TRP A 63 22.30 -12.27 0.19
C TRP A 63 22.61 -10.90 -0.39
N GLN A 64 21.76 -9.92 -0.09
CA GLN A 64 21.92 -8.54 -0.53
C GLN A 64 21.58 -7.53 0.57
N HIS A 65 22.21 -6.36 0.52
CA HIS A 65 21.86 -5.17 1.30
C HIS A 65 22.02 -3.93 0.40
N ASP A 66 20.98 -3.08 0.31
CA ASP A 66 20.93 -1.92 -0.59
C ASP A 66 21.34 -2.22 -2.04
N GLY A 67 20.97 -3.41 -2.54
CA GLY A 67 21.30 -3.87 -3.89
C GLY A 67 22.72 -4.40 -4.08
N ALA A 68 23.59 -4.27 -3.08
CA ALA A 68 24.93 -4.85 -3.07
C ALA A 68 24.90 -6.29 -2.52
N ALA A 69 25.71 -7.18 -3.10
CA ALA A 69 25.86 -8.54 -2.58
C ALA A 69 26.63 -8.53 -1.26
N ILE A 70 26.14 -9.29 -0.28
CA ILE A 70 26.80 -9.49 1.02
C ILE A 70 27.00 -10.99 1.28
N THR A 71 27.86 -11.34 2.23
CA THR A 71 27.93 -12.71 2.74
C THR A 71 26.80 -12.96 3.75
N GLY A 72 26.31 -14.20 3.84
CA GLY A 72 25.22 -14.55 4.75
C GLY A 72 25.59 -14.45 6.23
N ASP A 73 26.89 -14.43 6.54
CA ASP A 73 27.48 -14.31 7.87
C ASP A 73 28.07 -12.92 8.16
N SER A 74 27.78 -11.92 7.33
CA SER A 74 28.28 -10.55 7.51
C SER A 74 27.81 -9.97 8.85
N ASP A 75 28.77 -9.57 9.69
CA ASP A 75 28.53 -8.87 10.96
C ASP A 75 28.26 -7.36 10.77
N GLN A 76 28.41 -6.88 9.53
CA GLN A 76 28.32 -5.46 9.17
C GLN A 76 26.89 -5.01 8.85
N VAL A 77 25.96 -5.94 8.64
CA VAL A 77 24.56 -5.65 8.29
C VAL A 77 23.65 -6.30 9.31
N LEU A 78 22.72 -5.54 9.88
CA LEU A 78 21.72 -6.13 10.78
C LEU A 78 20.85 -7.11 9.98
N ALA A 79 20.53 -8.27 10.56
CA ALA A 79 19.74 -9.30 9.88
C ALA A 79 18.39 -8.81 9.33
N ARG A 80 17.82 -7.74 9.93
CA ARG A 80 16.58 -7.09 9.47
C ARG A 80 16.74 -6.27 8.18
N ASP A 81 17.96 -5.83 7.89
CA ASP A 81 18.29 -4.95 6.76
C ASP A 81 18.87 -5.75 5.57
N ALA A 82 19.12 -7.05 5.76
CA ALA A 82 19.53 -7.97 4.71
C ALA A 82 18.30 -8.54 3.97
N VAL A 83 18.39 -8.65 2.65
CA VAL A 83 17.41 -9.32 1.80
C VAL A 83 18.01 -10.65 1.32
N CYS A 84 17.30 -11.76 1.58
CA CYS A 84 17.64 -13.05 1.00
C CYS A 84 16.88 -13.22 -0.33
N LEU A 85 17.61 -13.36 -1.42
CA LEU A 85 17.06 -13.74 -2.72
C LEU A 85 17.07 -15.27 -2.85
N LEU A 86 15.96 -15.85 -3.30
CA LEU A 86 15.79 -17.26 -3.61
C LEU A 86 15.67 -17.45 -5.12
N ASP A 87 16.55 -18.28 -5.68
CA ASP A 87 16.52 -18.71 -7.08
C ASP A 87 15.61 -19.94 -7.23
N VAL A 88 14.46 -19.71 -7.85
CA VAL A 88 13.40 -20.70 -8.05
C VAL A 88 13.60 -21.39 -9.39
N PRO A 89 13.67 -22.73 -9.44
CA PRO A 89 13.84 -23.47 -10.69
C PRO A 89 12.60 -23.35 -11.58
N THR A 90 12.76 -23.71 -12.86
CA THR A 90 11.65 -23.79 -13.81
C THR A 90 10.48 -24.62 -13.27
N HIS A 91 9.26 -24.15 -13.51
CA HIS A 91 8.02 -24.69 -12.95
C HIS A 91 6.94 -24.88 -14.03
N LYS A 92 5.77 -25.40 -13.64
CA LYS A 92 4.71 -25.84 -14.57
C LYS A 92 4.30 -24.78 -15.59
N THR A 93 4.36 -23.50 -15.23
CA THR A 93 3.79 -22.39 -16.03
C THR A 93 4.81 -21.33 -16.43
N GLY A 94 6.09 -21.47 -16.08
CA GLY A 94 7.06 -20.40 -16.25
C GLY A 94 8.51 -20.85 -16.25
N THR A 95 9.39 -19.87 -16.48
CA THR A 95 10.84 -20.01 -16.44
C THR A 95 11.34 -19.91 -15.00
N ALA A 96 12.61 -20.26 -14.80
CA ALA A 96 13.28 -19.96 -13.54
C ALA A 96 13.25 -18.44 -13.27
N PHE A 97 13.17 -18.08 -12.00
CA PHE A 97 13.12 -16.68 -11.57
C PHE A 97 13.69 -16.52 -10.16
N THR A 98 14.05 -15.30 -9.81
CA THR A 98 14.53 -14.95 -8.48
C THR A 98 13.47 -14.13 -7.75
N LYS A 99 13.34 -14.34 -6.45
CA LYS A 99 12.41 -13.61 -5.59
C LYS A 99 13.04 -13.29 -4.23
N PRO A 100 12.66 -12.18 -3.58
CA PRO A 100 12.99 -11.98 -2.17
C PRO A 100 12.19 -12.96 -1.29
N VAL A 101 12.83 -13.43 -0.22
CA VAL A 101 12.23 -14.23 0.85
C VAL A 101 12.72 -13.71 2.20
N ASP A 102 12.03 -14.11 3.26
CA ASP A 102 12.43 -13.77 4.62
C ASP A 102 13.86 -14.27 4.92
N PRO A 103 14.75 -13.44 5.53
CA PRO A 103 16.10 -13.83 5.92
C PRO A 103 16.17 -15.14 6.72
N ILE A 104 15.17 -15.44 7.54
CA ILE A 104 15.17 -16.66 8.35
C ILE A 104 15.18 -17.94 7.50
N LEU A 105 14.58 -17.88 6.31
CA LEU A 105 14.65 -18.97 5.35
C LEU A 105 16.07 -19.11 4.78
N GLY A 106 16.70 -17.99 4.42
CA GLY A 106 18.09 -17.97 3.95
C GLY A 106 19.04 -18.62 4.95
N GLN A 107 18.96 -18.21 6.22
CA GLN A 107 19.78 -18.74 7.30
C GLN A 107 19.61 -20.25 7.48
N ALA A 108 18.38 -20.76 7.42
CA ALA A 108 18.15 -22.21 7.54
C ALA A 108 18.67 -22.98 6.32
N ILE A 109 18.59 -22.40 5.12
CA ILE A 109 19.20 -22.99 3.91
C ILE A 109 20.71 -23.04 4.06
N ASP A 110 21.36 -21.96 4.50
CA ASP A 110 22.82 -21.94 4.73
C ASP A 110 23.24 -22.95 5.81
N ALA A 111 22.53 -23.02 6.93
CA ALA A 111 22.79 -23.99 7.98
C ALA A 111 22.73 -25.44 7.46
N TRP A 112 21.71 -25.77 6.67
CA TRP A 112 21.63 -27.08 6.03
C TRP A 112 22.76 -27.29 5.02
N GLN A 113 23.10 -26.31 4.18
CA GLN A 113 24.19 -26.46 3.21
C GLN A 113 25.54 -26.72 3.88
N ALA A 114 25.80 -26.10 5.03
CA ALA A 114 27.04 -26.26 5.79
C ALA A 114 27.21 -27.69 6.34
N THR A 115 26.11 -28.34 6.75
CA THR A 115 26.14 -29.71 7.33
C THR A 115 25.75 -30.80 6.35
N ARG A 116 25.34 -30.44 5.12
CA ARG A 116 24.88 -31.38 4.09
C ARG A 116 26.04 -32.26 3.59
N PRO A 117 25.97 -33.59 3.77
CA PRO A 117 27.00 -34.49 3.24
C PRO A 117 26.96 -34.55 1.70
N PRO A 118 28.08 -34.87 1.04
CA PRO A 118 28.12 -35.05 -0.42
C PRO A 118 27.01 -35.99 -0.91
N GLN A 119 26.34 -35.60 -1.99
CA GLN A 119 25.26 -36.37 -2.62
C GLN A 119 25.58 -36.56 -4.10
N PRO A 120 25.09 -37.64 -4.74
CA PRO A 120 25.14 -37.74 -6.20
C PRO A 120 24.26 -36.66 -6.83
N GLN A 121 24.61 -36.26 -8.06
CA GLN A 121 23.74 -35.43 -8.87
C GLN A 121 22.48 -36.18 -9.28
N PHE A 122 21.35 -35.47 -9.29
CA PHE A 122 20.06 -35.99 -9.71
C PHE A 122 19.64 -35.37 -11.03
N THR A 123 18.86 -36.12 -11.83
CA THR A 123 18.22 -35.55 -13.01
C THR A 123 16.99 -34.74 -12.61
N ASP A 124 17.02 -33.45 -12.94
CA ASP A 124 15.87 -32.57 -12.85
C ASP A 124 14.80 -33.05 -13.84
N ARG A 125 13.61 -33.41 -13.33
CA ARG A 125 12.54 -33.99 -14.16
C ARG A 125 11.87 -33.01 -15.13
N ARG A 126 12.06 -31.70 -14.98
CA ARG A 126 11.49 -30.70 -15.89
C ARG A 126 12.49 -30.23 -16.93
N THR A 127 13.76 -30.10 -16.57
CA THR A 127 14.80 -29.61 -17.49
C THR A 127 15.67 -30.71 -18.09
N GLY A 128 15.72 -31.90 -17.46
CA GLY A 128 16.62 -32.99 -17.85
C GLY A 128 18.07 -32.80 -17.36
N GLU A 129 18.39 -31.67 -16.74
CA GLU A 129 19.74 -31.34 -16.29
C GLU A 129 20.17 -32.21 -15.10
N ARG A 130 21.48 -32.46 -15.00
CA ARG A 130 22.10 -33.06 -13.82
C ARG A 130 22.40 -31.95 -12.81
N VAL A 131 21.81 -32.04 -11.63
CA VAL A 131 21.83 -30.97 -10.64
C VAL A 131 22.10 -31.50 -9.23
N ASP A 132 22.73 -30.66 -8.42
CA ASP A 132 22.89 -30.87 -6.99
C ASP A 132 21.65 -30.35 -6.27
N LEU A 133 20.72 -31.25 -5.92
CA LEU A 133 19.50 -30.89 -5.21
C LEU A 133 19.80 -30.50 -3.75
N LEU A 134 19.27 -29.36 -3.30
CA LEU A 134 19.39 -28.87 -1.93
C LEU A 134 18.86 -29.92 -0.95
N PHE A 135 17.62 -30.38 -1.16
CA PHE A 135 16.96 -31.35 -0.28
C PHE A 135 17.18 -32.80 -0.75
N ALA A 136 18.39 -33.28 -0.51
CA ALA A 136 18.76 -34.68 -0.68
C ALA A 136 19.62 -35.17 0.48
N PHE A 137 19.38 -36.40 0.91
CA PHE A 137 20.11 -37.05 1.99
C PHE A 137 20.18 -38.56 1.73
N ARG A 138 21.34 -39.18 2.02
CA ARG A 138 21.59 -40.62 1.79
C ARG A 138 21.26 -41.05 0.34
N ALA A 139 21.71 -40.29 -0.64
CA ALA A 139 21.46 -40.49 -2.07
C ALA A 139 19.96 -40.53 -2.45
N ARG A 140 19.09 -39.97 -1.62
CA ARG A 140 17.65 -39.83 -1.88
C ARG A 140 17.24 -38.38 -1.80
N ARG A 141 16.59 -37.90 -2.85
CA ARG A 141 15.88 -36.62 -2.83
C ARG A 141 14.64 -36.70 -1.94
N ILE A 142 14.23 -35.56 -1.40
CA ILE A 142 13.00 -35.47 -0.63
C ILE A 142 11.77 -35.77 -1.51
N SER A 143 10.76 -36.40 -0.93
CA SER A 143 9.49 -36.65 -1.62
C SER A 143 8.68 -35.35 -1.71
N THR A 144 7.99 -35.12 -2.84
CA THR A 144 7.04 -34.00 -2.98
C THR A 144 5.85 -34.13 -2.01
N ALA A 145 5.59 -35.34 -1.53
CA ALA A 145 4.56 -35.59 -0.52
C ALA A 145 5.05 -35.36 0.91
N TYR A 146 6.36 -35.18 1.15
CA TYR A 146 6.94 -35.05 2.50
C TYR A 146 6.34 -33.88 3.29
N ILE A 147 6.10 -32.75 2.63
CA ILE A 147 5.48 -31.58 3.28
C ILE A 147 4.09 -31.93 3.79
N ASN A 148 3.25 -32.54 2.95
CA ASN A 148 1.86 -32.86 3.32
C ASN A 148 1.76 -34.03 4.30
N ASN A 149 2.60 -35.04 4.16
CA ASN A 149 2.50 -36.29 4.92
C ASN A 149 3.31 -36.27 6.22
N THR A 150 4.27 -35.34 6.35
CA THR A 150 5.21 -35.34 7.47
C THR A 150 5.35 -33.97 8.11
N VAL A 151 5.77 -32.95 7.35
CA VAL A 151 6.02 -31.61 7.91
C VAL A 151 4.74 -31.00 8.50
N ILE A 152 3.65 -30.99 7.73
CA ILE A 152 2.37 -30.41 8.19
C ILE A 152 1.85 -31.12 9.45
N PRO A 153 1.70 -32.46 9.49
CA PRO A 153 1.25 -33.15 10.70
C PRO A 153 2.18 -32.93 11.91
N MET A 154 3.49 -32.89 11.69
CA MET A 154 4.48 -32.61 12.73
C MET A 154 4.25 -31.23 13.35
N LEU A 155 4.10 -30.19 12.52
CA LEU A 155 3.87 -28.82 12.99
C LEU A 155 2.50 -28.68 13.66
N CYS A 156 1.48 -29.36 13.15
CA CYS A 156 0.15 -29.36 13.77
C CYS A 156 0.20 -29.92 15.19
N ARG A 157 0.92 -31.05 15.39
CA ARG A 157 1.15 -31.62 16.73
C ARG A 157 1.89 -30.65 17.64
N LYS A 158 3.03 -30.11 17.19
CA LYS A 158 3.84 -29.17 17.98
C LYS A 158 3.07 -27.92 18.37
N ALA A 159 2.27 -27.38 17.46
CA ALA A 159 1.47 -26.18 17.69
C ALA A 159 0.16 -26.45 18.44
N SER A 160 -0.15 -27.71 18.75
CA SER A 160 -1.42 -28.14 19.33
C SER A 160 -2.63 -27.63 18.53
N VAL A 161 -2.57 -27.73 17.20
CA VAL A 161 -3.66 -27.37 16.29
C VAL A 161 -4.14 -28.58 15.48
N PRO A 162 -5.41 -28.62 15.08
CA PRO A 162 -5.92 -29.64 14.17
C PRO A 162 -5.21 -29.63 12.82
N ALA A 163 -5.03 -30.82 12.21
CA ALA A 163 -4.48 -30.95 10.85
C ALA A 163 -5.49 -30.57 9.74
N ALA A 164 -6.72 -30.23 10.13
CA ALA A 164 -7.78 -29.76 9.25
C ALA A 164 -8.56 -28.64 9.97
N ASP A 165 -8.96 -27.63 9.22
CA ASP A 165 -9.84 -26.56 9.72
C ASP A 165 -11.21 -26.65 9.03
N VAL A 166 -12.05 -25.62 9.23
CA VAL A 166 -13.40 -25.55 8.65
C VAL A 166 -13.43 -25.66 7.11
N ARG A 167 -12.30 -25.45 6.43
CA ARG A 167 -12.16 -25.58 4.97
C ARG A 167 -11.52 -26.90 4.54
N GLY A 168 -11.31 -27.83 5.48
CA GLY A 168 -10.70 -29.13 5.25
C GLY A 168 -9.23 -29.20 5.66
N ASN A 169 -8.51 -30.17 5.11
CA ASN A 169 -7.13 -30.45 5.49
C ASN A 169 -6.20 -29.25 5.24
N ILE A 170 -5.23 -29.07 6.12
CA ILE A 170 -4.10 -28.16 5.90
C ILE A 170 -3.20 -28.82 4.86
N THR A 171 -2.89 -28.10 3.79
CA THR A 171 -2.06 -28.61 2.69
C THR A 171 -1.02 -27.60 2.27
N SER A 172 -0.01 -28.08 1.53
CA SER A 172 1.05 -27.22 1.02
C SER A 172 0.54 -26.10 0.12
N HIS A 173 -0.47 -26.37 -0.70
CA HIS A 173 -1.13 -25.36 -1.53
C HIS A 173 -1.85 -24.29 -0.70
N ARG A 174 -2.45 -24.67 0.44
CA ARG A 174 -3.14 -23.72 1.31
C ARG A 174 -2.19 -22.76 2.01
N ALA A 175 -0.98 -23.19 2.36
CA ALA A 175 0.06 -22.30 2.89
C ALA A 175 0.47 -21.23 1.86
N ARG A 176 0.77 -21.64 0.62
CA ARG A 176 1.02 -20.71 -0.50
C ARG A 176 -0.12 -19.69 -0.66
N SER A 177 -1.37 -20.16 -0.56
CA SER A 177 -2.53 -19.29 -0.64
C SER A 177 -2.59 -18.27 0.51
N THR A 178 -2.15 -18.68 1.70
CA THR A 178 -2.23 -17.86 2.92
C THR A 178 -1.22 -16.72 2.87
N ILE A 179 0.06 -17.04 2.61
CA ILE A 179 1.12 -16.01 2.50
C ILE A 179 0.86 -15.05 1.33
N ALA A 180 0.39 -15.55 0.18
CA ALA A 180 0.08 -14.69 -0.97
C ALA A 180 -1.01 -13.67 -0.64
N SER A 181 -2.08 -14.10 0.04
CA SER A 181 -3.16 -13.21 0.45
C SER A 181 -2.76 -12.26 1.58
N GLN A 182 -1.86 -12.68 2.49
CA GLN A 182 -1.31 -11.81 3.55
C GLN A 182 -0.42 -10.71 2.95
N LEU A 183 0.46 -11.04 1.99
CA LEU A 183 1.29 -10.05 1.29
C LEU A 183 0.43 -9.02 0.51
N TYR A 184 -0.68 -9.46 -0.07
CA TYR A 184 -1.61 -8.58 -0.78
C TYR A 184 -2.45 -7.67 0.14
N ASN A 185 -2.76 -8.12 1.35
CA ASN A 185 -3.58 -7.38 2.31
C ASN A 185 -2.75 -6.79 3.46
N ALA A 186 -1.42 -6.76 3.33
CA ALA A 186 -0.53 -6.15 4.33
C ALA A 186 -0.80 -4.64 4.46
N LYS A 187 -0.31 -4.04 5.55
CA LYS A 187 -0.40 -2.58 5.77
C LYS A 187 0.21 -1.81 4.59
N GLU A 188 1.35 -2.30 4.11
CA GLU A 188 2.03 -1.86 2.89
C GLU A 188 1.95 -3.03 1.90
N PRO A 189 0.89 -3.11 1.09
CA PRO A 189 0.60 -4.30 0.30
C PRO A 189 1.48 -4.37 -0.95
N MET A 190 1.82 -5.60 -1.35
CA MET A 190 2.29 -5.83 -2.72
C MET A 190 1.13 -5.59 -3.69
N THR A 191 1.39 -4.85 -4.76
CA THR A 191 0.47 -4.73 -5.89
C THR A 191 0.22 -6.09 -6.55
N LEU A 192 -0.85 -6.20 -7.34
CA LEU A 192 -1.18 -7.44 -8.04
C LEU A 192 -0.03 -7.95 -8.92
N PHE A 193 0.70 -7.03 -9.58
CA PHE A 193 1.80 -7.36 -10.48
C PHE A 193 3.08 -7.76 -9.73
N GLU A 194 3.39 -7.10 -8.62
CA GLU A 194 4.51 -7.51 -7.76
C GLU A 194 4.25 -8.89 -7.16
N LEU A 195 3.03 -9.14 -6.68
CA LEU A 195 2.65 -10.46 -6.16
C LEU A 195 2.68 -11.53 -7.27
N GLN A 196 2.27 -11.19 -8.49
CA GLN A 196 2.38 -12.07 -9.65
C GLN A 196 3.84 -12.47 -9.91
N ALA A 197 4.76 -11.50 -9.90
CA ALA A 197 6.19 -11.74 -10.07
C ALA A 197 6.74 -12.62 -8.93
N TRP A 198 6.40 -12.31 -7.68
CA TRP A 198 6.83 -13.07 -6.51
C TRP A 198 6.35 -14.53 -6.49
N LEU A 199 5.15 -14.78 -7.03
CA LEU A 199 4.58 -16.12 -7.20
C LEU A 199 5.07 -16.84 -8.47
N GLY A 200 5.72 -16.13 -9.40
CA GLY A 200 6.12 -16.67 -10.70
C GLY A 200 4.93 -17.02 -11.60
N HIS A 201 3.82 -16.28 -11.51
CA HIS A 201 2.66 -16.52 -12.38
C HIS A 201 2.85 -15.85 -13.75
N ARG A 202 2.54 -16.58 -14.82
CA ARG A 202 2.62 -16.04 -16.19
C ARG A 202 1.54 -14.98 -16.45
N SER A 203 0.37 -15.12 -15.84
CA SER A 203 -0.75 -14.19 -16.05
C SER A 203 -1.34 -13.68 -14.71
N PRO A 204 -1.79 -12.41 -14.65
CA PRO A 204 -2.39 -11.83 -13.46
C PRO A 204 -3.67 -12.55 -13.00
N GLN A 205 -4.43 -13.14 -13.93
CA GLN A 205 -5.67 -13.88 -13.63
C GLN A 205 -5.44 -15.03 -12.64
N SER A 206 -4.28 -15.70 -12.70
CA SER A 206 -3.94 -16.75 -11.73
C SER A 206 -3.60 -16.19 -10.35
N THR A 207 -3.14 -14.94 -10.28
CA THR A 207 -2.85 -14.23 -9.02
C THR A 207 -4.12 -13.66 -8.39
N GLN A 208 -5.12 -13.28 -9.19
CA GLN A 208 -6.40 -12.73 -8.72
C GLN A 208 -7.10 -13.64 -7.70
N PHE A 209 -6.94 -14.97 -7.80
CA PHE A 209 -7.48 -15.92 -6.81
C PHE A 209 -6.98 -15.69 -5.37
N TYR A 210 -5.81 -15.05 -5.21
CA TYR A 210 -5.22 -14.69 -3.92
C TYR A 210 -5.51 -13.24 -3.50
N ALA A 211 -6.00 -12.41 -4.44
CA ALA A 211 -6.11 -10.97 -4.31
C ALA A 211 -7.53 -10.50 -3.92
N LYS A 212 -8.23 -11.26 -3.05
CA LYS A 212 -9.49 -10.76 -2.49
C LYS A 212 -9.17 -9.61 -1.54
N ILE A 213 -9.55 -8.39 -1.93
CA ILE A 213 -9.35 -7.17 -1.16
C ILE A 213 -10.25 -7.23 0.09
N SER A 214 -9.66 -7.02 1.27
CA SER A 214 -10.45 -6.89 2.49
C SER A 214 -11.27 -5.59 2.50
N PRO A 215 -12.45 -5.53 3.15
CA PRO A 215 -13.23 -4.29 3.26
C PRO A 215 -12.41 -3.11 3.81
N ASN A 216 -11.54 -3.36 4.79
CA ASN A 216 -10.66 -2.34 5.38
C ASN A 216 -9.62 -1.82 4.39
N THR A 217 -9.00 -2.72 3.61
CA THR A 217 -8.04 -2.34 2.56
C THR A 217 -8.71 -1.51 1.48
N LEU A 218 -9.93 -1.87 1.07
CA LEU A 218 -10.69 -1.11 0.08
C LEU A 218 -11.08 0.28 0.61
N ALA A 219 -11.57 0.37 1.84
CA ALA A 219 -11.93 1.64 2.47
C ALA A 219 -10.71 2.57 2.59
N LYS A 220 -9.56 2.03 3.03
CA LYS A 220 -8.30 2.79 3.09
C LYS A 220 -7.84 3.23 1.71
N ALA A 221 -7.83 2.34 0.71
CA ALA A 221 -7.42 2.69 -0.65
C ALA A 221 -8.33 3.77 -1.27
N TYR A 222 -9.64 3.70 -1.01
CA TYR A 222 -10.58 4.72 -1.45
C TYR A 222 -10.33 6.08 -0.77
N SER A 223 -10.08 6.07 0.54
CA SER A 223 -9.73 7.28 1.30
C SER A 223 -8.40 7.88 0.83
N ASP A 224 -7.36 7.06 0.69
CA ASP A 224 -6.02 7.45 0.28
C ASP A 224 -5.99 7.98 -1.18
N ALA A 225 -6.90 7.51 -2.04
CA ALA A 225 -7.07 8.05 -3.39
C ALA A 225 -7.47 9.54 -3.38
N GLY A 226 -7.99 10.05 -2.25
CA GLY A 226 -8.28 11.46 -2.04
C GLY A 226 -9.35 11.99 -3.00
N TYR A 227 -10.26 11.13 -3.48
CA TYR A 227 -11.27 11.50 -4.47
C TYR A 227 -12.11 12.69 -3.99
N PHE A 228 -12.47 12.73 -2.70
CA PHE A 228 -13.23 13.84 -2.14
C PHE A 228 -12.38 15.10 -1.95
N SER A 229 -11.17 14.98 -1.38
CA SER A 229 -10.26 16.11 -1.12
C SER A 229 -9.68 16.76 -2.38
N ARG A 230 -9.62 16.02 -3.50
CA ARG A 230 -9.21 16.57 -4.81
C ARG A 230 -10.32 17.39 -5.47
N ASN A 231 -11.58 17.08 -5.20
CA ASN A 231 -12.72 17.63 -5.92
C ASN A 231 -13.52 18.67 -5.12
N VAL A 232 -13.37 18.68 -3.79
CA VAL A 232 -14.03 19.62 -2.89
C VAL A 232 -12.98 20.33 -2.05
N ARG A 233 -12.98 21.67 -2.10
CA ARG A 233 -12.10 22.52 -1.26
C ARG A 233 -12.97 23.40 -0.38
N THR A 234 -12.52 23.59 0.86
CA THR A 234 -13.22 24.43 1.84
C THR A 234 -12.69 25.85 1.81
N ILE A 235 -13.60 26.82 1.76
CA ILE A 235 -13.31 28.25 1.94
C ILE A 235 -13.91 28.74 3.26
N GLU A 236 -13.23 29.67 3.91
CA GLU A 236 -13.77 30.36 5.08
C GLU A 236 -14.82 31.40 4.65
N VAL A 237 -15.95 31.43 5.35
CA VAL A 237 -17.06 32.36 5.13
C VAL A 237 -17.37 33.07 6.44
N LEU A 238 -17.35 34.39 6.42
CA LEU A 238 -17.79 35.23 7.52
C LEU A 238 -19.28 35.56 7.35
N VAL A 239 -20.05 35.31 8.39
CA VAL A 239 -21.50 35.52 8.43
C VAL A 239 -21.81 36.63 9.44
N ASP A 240 -22.39 37.73 8.96
CA ASP A 240 -22.90 38.80 9.81
C ASP A 240 -24.29 38.42 10.35
N ARG A 241 -24.33 37.99 11.61
CA ARG A 241 -25.58 37.49 12.23
C ARG A 241 -26.60 38.59 12.46
N ASP A 242 -26.19 39.84 12.66
CA ASP A 242 -27.12 40.95 12.90
C ASP A 242 -27.84 41.33 11.62
N ALA A 243 -27.14 41.32 10.48
CA ALA A 243 -27.76 41.52 9.17
C ALA A 243 -28.82 40.44 8.87
N VAL A 244 -28.57 39.19 9.28
CA VAL A 244 -29.52 38.07 9.13
C VAL A 244 -30.72 38.23 10.08
N VAL A 245 -30.48 38.51 11.36
CA VAL A 245 -31.53 38.56 12.40
C VAL A 245 -32.40 39.81 12.28
N SER A 246 -31.83 40.96 11.89
CA SER A 246 -32.55 42.23 11.75
C SER A 246 -33.41 42.32 10.47
N GLY A 247 -33.30 41.35 9.56
CA GLY A 247 -34.01 41.35 8.29
C GLY A 247 -33.34 42.19 7.19
N GLN A 248 -32.19 42.82 7.44
CA GLN A 248 -31.43 43.56 6.44
C GLN A 248 -30.94 42.66 5.29
N ALA A 249 -30.63 41.39 5.58
CA ALA A 249 -30.33 40.38 4.56
C ALA A 249 -31.48 40.20 3.55
N ALA A 250 -32.74 40.32 3.99
CA ALA A 250 -33.91 40.25 3.11
C ALA A 250 -34.13 41.54 2.30
N ALA A 251 -33.55 42.66 2.75
CA ALA A 251 -33.53 43.93 2.03
C ALA A 251 -32.38 44.00 0.99
N GLY A 252 -31.58 42.94 0.85
CA GLY A 252 -30.50 42.84 -0.13
C GLY A 252 -29.13 43.28 0.38
N GLU A 253 -28.99 43.59 1.67
CA GLU A 253 -27.69 43.90 2.26
C GLU A 253 -26.82 42.64 2.34
N PRO A 254 -25.50 42.72 2.00
CA PRO A 254 -24.62 41.57 2.07
C PRO A 254 -24.41 41.11 3.51
N TRP A 255 -24.57 39.81 3.74
CA TRP A 255 -24.42 39.18 5.06
C TRP A 255 -23.46 37.98 5.07
N GLN A 256 -23.08 37.47 3.89
CA GLN A 256 -22.04 36.45 3.69
C GLN A 256 -20.81 37.07 3.03
N TYR A 257 -19.63 36.77 3.56
CA TYR A 257 -18.37 37.27 3.06
C TYR A 257 -17.37 36.12 2.93
N TYR A 258 -17.06 35.72 1.70
CA TYR A 258 -16.11 34.65 1.39
C TYR A 258 -14.68 35.17 1.46
N ASP A 259 -13.80 34.50 2.22
CA ASP A 259 -12.41 34.94 2.38
C ASP A 259 -11.56 34.56 1.15
N LEU A 260 -11.05 35.58 0.46
CA LEU A 260 -10.17 35.44 -0.70
C LEU A 260 -8.68 35.55 -0.33
N GLY A 261 -8.35 35.64 0.96
CA GLY A 261 -6.99 35.84 1.49
C GLY A 261 -6.64 37.32 1.55
N HIS A 262 -6.73 38.02 0.41
CA HIS A 262 -6.41 39.45 0.27
C HIS A 262 -7.61 40.39 0.52
N GLY A 263 -8.81 39.84 0.62
CA GLY A 263 -10.08 40.58 0.65
C GLY A 263 -11.25 39.63 0.85
N HIS A 264 -12.45 40.16 0.90
CA HIS A 264 -13.68 39.39 1.00
C HIS A 264 -14.55 39.55 -0.24
N CYS A 265 -15.23 38.49 -0.67
CA CYS A 265 -16.30 38.58 -1.68
C CYS A 265 -17.66 38.56 -0.99
N SER A 266 -18.50 39.55 -1.27
CA SER A 266 -19.86 39.63 -0.72
C SER A 266 -20.95 39.12 -1.68
N TYR A 267 -20.56 38.40 -2.73
CA TYR A 267 -21.50 37.85 -3.71
C TYR A 267 -22.11 36.55 -3.21
N THR A 268 -23.44 36.53 -3.04
CA THR A 268 -24.17 35.39 -2.44
C THR A 268 -24.02 34.10 -3.25
N PHE A 269 -23.90 34.18 -4.58
CA PHE A 269 -23.70 33.01 -5.44
C PHE A 269 -22.22 32.79 -5.78
N PHE A 270 -21.33 32.99 -4.80
CA PHE A 270 -19.88 32.86 -4.97
C PHE A 270 -19.47 31.51 -5.60
N GLU A 271 -20.18 30.44 -5.25
CA GLU A 271 -19.96 29.10 -5.82
C GLU A 271 -20.19 29.06 -7.34
N GLN A 272 -20.95 29.99 -7.93
CA GLN A 272 -21.22 30.04 -9.37
C GLN A 272 -20.34 31.08 -10.08
N CYS A 273 -19.50 31.81 -9.34
CA CYS A 273 -18.68 32.88 -9.89
C CYS A 273 -17.51 32.29 -10.70
N PRO A 274 -17.38 32.63 -12.00
CA PRO A 274 -16.28 32.12 -12.83
C PRO A 274 -14.91 32.66 -12.40
N HIS A 275 -14.89 33.76 -11.65
CA HIS A 275 -13.66 34.43 -11.18
C HIS A 275 -13.28 34.07 -9.74
N ARG A 276 -13.95 33.09 -9.11
CA ARG A 276 -13.78 32.78 -7.68
C ARG A 276 -12.34 32.40 -7.29
N MET A 277 -11.61 31.71 -8.16
CA MET A 277 -10.20 31.33 -7.92
C MET A 277 -9.20 32.47 -8.17
N ALA A 278 -9.58 33.48 -8.95
CA ALA A 278 -8.70 34.54 -9.41
C ALA A 278 -9.49 35.85 -9.56
N CYS A 279 -9.85 36.43 -8.42
CA CYS A 279 -10.86 37.50 -8.36
C CYS A 279 -10.43 38.77 -9.12
N ALA A 280 -11.30 39.23 -10.03
CA ALA A 280 -11.08 40.44 -10.84
C ALA A 280 -11.40 41.77 -10.13
N ARG A 281 -11.61 41.77 -8.81
CA ARG A 281 -11.94 42.96 -7.99
C ARG A 281 -13.14 43.78 -8.50
N CYS A 282 -14.28 43.11 -8.73
CA CYS A 282 -15.56 43.76 -9.09
C CYS A 282 -16.26 44.43 -7.89
N ASP A 283 -17.46 44.98 -8.09
CA ASP A 283 -18.23 45.70 -7.07
C ASP A 283 -18.55 44.88 -5.79
N PHE A 284 -18.50 43.55 -5.87
CA PHE A 284 -18.67 42.66 -4.71
C PHE A 284 -17.38 42.47 -3.89
N TYR A 285 -16.26 43.03 -4.32
CA TYR A 285 -14.96 42.90 -3.65
C TYR A 285 -14.79 43.92 -2.53
N VAL A 286 -14.50 43.43 -1.33
CA VAL A 286 -14.22 44.26 -0.14
C VAL A 286 -12.76 44.04 0.27
N PRO A 287 -11.85 45.02 0.07
CA PRO A 287 -10.47 44.89 0.50
C PRO A 287 -10.38 44.80 2.04
N LYS A 288 -9.57 43.87 2.57
CA LYS A 288 -9.35 43.72 4.03
C LYS A 288 -8.80 45.01 4.68
N ALA A 289 -7.88 45.69 3.98
CA ALA A 289 -7.30 46.94 4.44
C ALA A 289 -8.24 48.17 4.35
N SER A 290 -9.41 48.04 3.75
CA SER A 290 -10.37 49.15 3.68
C SER A 290 -11.05 49.36 5.04
N SER A 291 -11.55 50.57 5.32
CA SER A 291 -12.34 50.84 6.52
C SER A 291 -13.54 49.88 6.64
N LYS A 292 -14.16 49.52 5.51
CA LYS A 292 -15.26 48.54 5.46
C LYS A 292 -14.80 47.13 5.86
N GLY A 293 -13.63 46.69 5.38
CA GLY A 293 -13.04 45.39 5.74
C GLY A 293 -12.64 45.31 7.21
N GLN A 294 -12.01 46.35 7.73
CA GLN A 294 -11.64 46.45 9.14
C GLN A 294 -12.87 46.47 10.06
N LEU A 295 -13.91 47.22 9.69
CA LEU A 295 -15.17 47.25 10.43
C LEU A 295 -15.88 45.91 10.40
N LEU A 296 -15.81 45.16 9.29
CA LEU A 296 -16.37 43.82 9.20
C LEU A 296 -15.68 42.85 10.18
N GLU A 297 -14.35 42.83 10.20
CA GLU A 297 -13.57 41.93 11.08
C GLU A 297 -13.69 42.30 12.57
N ALA A 298 -13.97 43.57 12.88
CA ALA A 298 -14.15 44.06 14.26
C ALA A 298 -15.56 43.82 14.84
N LYS A 299 -16.49 43.21 14.09
CA LYS A 299 -17.85 42.92 14.57
C LYS A 299 -17.86 41.78 15.59
N ASP A 300 -18.41 42.03 16.78
CA ASP A 300 -18.50 41.04 17.87
C ASP A 300 -19.45 39.85 17.56
N ASN A 301 -20.34 40.01 16.57
CA ASN A 301 -21.37 39.04 16.20
C ASN A 301 -21.03 38.24 14.92
N LEU A 302 -19.79 38.35 14.42
CA LEU A 302 -19.36 37.70 13.19
C LEU A 302 -19.09 36.21 13.41
N GLN A 303 -19.77 35.34 12.65
CA GLN A 303 -19.56 33.90 12.72
C GLN A 303 -18.67 33.41 11.57
N ARG A 304 -17.63 32.65 11.90
CA ARG A 304 -16.76 31.97 10.93
C ARG A 304 -17.33 30.58 10.61
N MET A 305 -17.51 30.29 9.33
CA MET A 305 -17.99 29.00 8.82
C MET A 305 -17.09 28.50 7.69
N LEU A 306 -17.16 27.21 7.40
CA LEU A 306 -16.47 26.60 6.25
C LEU A 306 -17.52 26.19 5.21
N ALA A 307 -17.34 26.65 3.97
CA ALA A 307 -18.17 26.27 2.83
C ALA A 307 -17.41 25.33 1.89
N GLU A 308 -17.99 24.18 1.58
CA GLU A 308 -17.46 23.20 0.63
C GLU A 308 -17.77 23.61 -0.81
N ILE A 309 -16.74 23.85 -1.62
CA ILE A 309 -16.88 24.28 -3.01
C ILE A 309 -16.29 23.24 -3.96
N PRO A 310 -17.08 22.72 -4.93
CA PRO A 310 -16.56 21.84 -5.96
C PRO A 310 -15.73 22.64 -6.98
N LEU A 311 -14.52 22.17 -7.29
CA LEU A 311 -13.62 22.83 -8.25
C LEU A 311 -13.79 22.28 -9.67
N THR A 312 -13.78 23.18 -10.66
CA THR A 312 -13.69 22.83 -12.09
C THR A 312 -12.29 22.33 -12.42
N ASP A 313 -12.13 21.68 -13.57
CA ASP A 313 -10.86 21.11 -14.01
C ASP A 313 -9.74 22.17 -14.06
N ASP A 314 -10.04 23.35 -14.59
CA ASP A 314 -9.08 24.46 -14.69
C ASP A 314 -8.68 25.03 -13.33
N GLU A 315 -9.63 25.08 -12.40
CA GLU A 315 -9.38 25.55 -11.03
C GLU A 315 -8.53 24.54 -10.26
N ARG A 316 -8.75 23.22 -10.47
CA ARG A 316 -7.89 22.19 -9.90
C ARG A 316 -6.47 22.29 -10.42
N THR A 317 -6.30 22.46 -11.73
CA THR A 317 -4.99 22.67 -12.35
C THR A 317 -4.29 23.92 -11.80
N ALA A 318 -5.02 25.04 -11.64
CA ALA A 318 -4.46 26.26 -11.06
C ALA A 318 -3.98 26.08 -9.61
N VAL A 319 -4.65 25.24 -8.81
CA VAL A 319 -4.25 24.90 -7.44
C VAL A 319 -3.06 23.94 -7.40
N ASP A 320 -3.06 22.90 -8.23
CA ASP A 320 -2.08 21.82 -8.16
C ASP A 320 -0.78 22.15 -8.92
N GLU A 321 -0.85 22.87 -10.04
CA GLU A 321 0.31 23.17 -10.92
C GLU A 321 0.88 24.59 -10.69
N GLY A 322 0.24 25.39 -9.84
CA GLY A 322 0.77 26.68 -9.38
C GLY A 322 0.63 27.83 -10.38
N GLN A 323 1.57 28.79 -10.32
CA GLN A 323 1.42 30.13 -10.91
C GLN A 323 1.14 30.12 -12.42
N THR A 324 1.80 29.26 -13.20
CA THR A 324 1.62 29.20 -14.66
C THR A 324 0.19 28.80 -15.06
N ALA A 325 -0.40 27.83 -14.35
CA ALA A 325 -1.77 27.41 -14.59
C ALA A 325 -2.77 28.50 -14.17
N LEU A 326 -2.46 29.23 -13.09
CA LEU A 326 -3.24 30.38 -12.66
C LEU A 326 -3.22 31.52 -13.69
N ASP A 327 -2.06 31.83 -14.27
CA ASP A 327 -1.93 32.85 -15.32
C ASP A 327 -2.71 32.45 -16.59
N SER A 328 -2.71 31.16 -16.93
CA SER A 328 -3.53 30.63 -18.03
C SER A 328 -5.03 30.76 -17.76
N LEU A 329 -5.46 30.48 -16.52
CA LEU A 329 -6.85 30.67 -16.11
C LEU A 329 -7.26 32.15 -16.20
N LEU A 330 -6.43 33.06 -15.69
CA LEU A 330 -6.63 34.50 -15.78
C LEU A 330 -6.74 34.98 -17.24
N GLY A 331 -5.88 34.47 -18.13
CA GLY A 331 -5.93 34.79 -19.55
C GLY A 331 -7.24 34.38 -20.22
N ARG A 332 -7.82 33.23 -19.82
CA ARG A 332 -9.12 32.77 -20.35
C ARG A 332 -10.31 33.56 -19.81
N LEU A 333 -10.20 34.07 -18.59
CA LEU A 333 -11.27 34.82 -17.93
C LEU A 333 -11.31 36.31 -18.31
N ILE A 334 -10.30 36.83 -19.02
CA ILE A 334 -10.13 38.27 -19.26
C ILE A 334 -11.34 38.95 -19.96
N ASP A 335 -12.04 38.20 -20.81
CA ASP A 335 -13.22 38.67 -21.57
C ASP A 335 -14.54 38.07 -21.02
N VAL A 336 -14.50 37.36 -19.88
CA VAL A 336 -15.68 36.79 -19.22
C VAL A 336 -16.27 37.82 -18.24
N PRO A 337 -17.55 38.21 -18.38
CA PRO A 337 -18.18 39.15 -17.46
C PRO A 337 -18.12 38.68 -15.99
N THR A 338 -17.89 39.60 -15.08
CA THR A 338 -18.06 39.35 -13.64
C THR A 338 -19.55 39.36 -13.27
N PRO A 339 -19.94 38.90 -12.06
CA PRO A 339 -21.31 39.06 -11.59
C PRO A 339 -21.83 40.51 -11.55
N ALA A 340 -20.93 41.51 -11.54
CA ALA A 340 -21.28 42.93 -11.63
C ALA A 340 -21.50 43.42 -13.08
N GLY A 341 -21.31 42.54 -14.08
CA GLY A 341 -21.53 42.83 -15.50
C GLY A 341 -20.29 43.26 -16.27
N SER A 342 -19.33 43.93 -15.64
CA SER A 342 -18.06 44.32 -16.29
C SER A 342 -17.08 43.16 -16.41
N THR A 343 -16.30 43.13 -17.49
CA THR A 343 -15.19 42.19 -17.70
C THR A 343 -13.92 42.63 -16.95
N PRO A 344 -13.00 41.71 -16.63
CA PRO A 344 -11.69 42.07 -16.06
C PRO A 344 -10.94 43.12 -16.90
N ARG A 345 -11.07 43.06 -18.23
CA ARG A 345 -10.48 44.05 -19.15
C ARG A 345 -11.02 45.46 -18.94
N GLU A 346 -12.32 45.60 -18.69
CA GLU A 346 -12.98 46.90 -18.48
C GLU A 346 -12.69 47.49 -17.09
N ILE A 347 -12.47 46.64 -16.09
CA ILE A 347 -12.19 47.06 -14.70
C ILE A 347 -10.79 47.70 -14.58
N GLY A 348 -9.85 47.38 -15.47
CA GLY A 348 -8.57 48.09 -15.59
C GLY A 348 -7.58 47.88 -14.43
N ILE A 349 -7.85 46.96 -13.51
CA ILE A 349 -6.97 46.61 -12.39
C ILE A 349 -6.26 45.29 -12.73
N PRO A 350 -4.94 45.15 -12.56
CA PRO A 350 -4.30 43.85 -12.74
C PRO A 350 -4.92 42.87 -11.74
N ALA A 351 -5.50 41.78 -12.26
CA ALA A 351 -5.97 40.67 -11.45
C ALA A 351 -4.82 40.25 -10.55
N THR A 352 -4.99 40.40 -9.24
CA THR A 352 -3.94 40.00 -8.32
C THR A 352 -3.98 38.49 -8.28
N ALA A 353 -2.99 37.85 -8.90
CA ALA A 353 -2.88 36.41 -8.97
C ALA A 353 -2.53 35.87 -7.58
N THR A 354 -3.52 35.83 -6.69
CA THR A 354 -3.40 35.25 -5.36
C THR A 354 -4.51 34.23 -5.23
N LEU A 355 -4.11 32.95 -5.16
CA LEU A 355 -5.04 31.85 -4.93
C LEU A 355 -5.82 32.09 -3.64
N LEU A 356 -7.09 31.66 -3.64
CA LEU A 356 -7.89 31.61 -2.42
C LEU A 356 -7.11 30.89 -1.30
N PRO A 357 -7.25 31.32 -0.04
CA PRO A 357 -6.70 30.62 1.13
C PRO A 357 -7.52 29.34 1.35
N ILE A 358 -7.27 28.33 0.52
CA ILE A 358 -7.92 27.04 0.60
C ILE A 358 -7.35 26.31 1.81
N VAL A 359 -8.21 26.03 2.79
CA VAL A 359 -7.83 25.26 3.97
C VAL A 359 -7.91 23.78 3.59
N GLY A 360 -6.79 23.06 3.76
CA GLY A 360 -6.79 21.61 3.63
C GLY A 360 -7.76 21.02 4.65
N VAL A 361 -8.63 20.10 4.20
CA VAL A 361 -9.43 19.27 5.12
C VAL A 361 -8.48 18.30 5.81
N ASN A 362 -7.73 18.79 6.80
CA ASN A 362 -7.15 17.93 7.80
C ASN A 362 -8.35 17.36 8.56
N GLN A 363 -8.80 16.17 8.17
CA GLN A 363 -9.61 15.35 9.07
C GLN A 363 -8.74 15.14 10.30
N GLY A 364 -9.00 15.94 11.34
CA GLY A 364 -8.33 15.83 12.60
C GLY A 364 -8.43 14.38 13.06
N LYS A 365 -7.26 13.76 13.27
CA LYS A 365 -7.12 12.81 14.36
C LYS A 365 -7.69 13.50 15.60
N GLN A 366 -8.85 13.05 16.06
CA GLN A 366 -9.19 13.19 17.45
C GLN A 366 -8.41 12.12 18.21
N GLU A 367 -7.72 12.56 19.25
CA GLU A 367 -6.93 11.77 20.20
C GLU A 367 -7.76 10.70 20.91
#